data_AF-A0A6V7L2B5-F1
#
_entry.id   AF-A0A6V7L2B5-F1
#
_cell.length_a   1.000
_cell.length_b   1.000
_cell.length_c   1.000
_cell.angle_alpha   90.00
_cell.angle_beta   90.00
_cell.angle_gamma   90.00
#
_symmetry.space_group_name_H-M   'P 1'
#
loop_
_entity.id
_entity.type
_entity.pdbx_description
1 polymer ?
#
loop_
_entity_poly.entity_id
_entity_poly.type
_entity_poly.pdbx_seq_one_letter_code
_entity_poly.pdbx_strand_id
1 'polypeptide(L)' 'WGAIASISANEPTSGYPYAAVTSVSDGPLGNGSGIPYMTFSSLSTTNKNAK' A
#
# COMPACT_ATOMS: atom_id res chain seq x y z
N TRP A 1 -1.31 -2.81 -11.11
CA TRP A 1 -2.13 -2.60 -9.90
C TRP A 1 -1.99 -3.83 -9.01
N GLY A 2 -2.17 -3.69 -7.71
CA GLY A 2 -2.08 -4.81 -6.76
C GLY A 2 -2.86 -4.54 -5.48
N ALA A 3 -2.95 -5.53 -4.60
CA ALA A 3 -3.54 -5.40 -3.28
C ALA A 3 -2.44 -5.42 -2.21
N ILE A 4 -2.42 -4.42 -1.34
CA ILE A 4 -1.51 -4.38 -0.18
C ILE A 4 -2.31 -4.69 1.09
N ALA A 5 -1.77 -5.60 1.91
CA ALA A 5 -2.31 -5.96 3.21
C ALA A 5 -1.53 -5.24 4.32
N SER A 6 -2.25 -4.76 5.33
CA SER A 6 -1.69 -4.11 6.52
C SER A 6 -2.60 -4.36 7.73
N ILE A 7 -2.20 -3.88 8.90
CA ILE A 7 -3.05 -3.89 10.10
C ILE A 7 -3.71 -2.52 10.24
N SER A 8 -5.02 -2.49 10.39
CA SER A 8 -5.78 -1.25 10.52
C SER A 8 -5.41 -0.52 11.81
N ALA A 9 -5.17 0.79 11.70
CA ALA A 9 -5.05 1.72 12.83
C ALA A 9 -6.31 2.62 12.98
N ASN A 10 -7.42 2.25 12.32
CA ASN A 10 -8.68 2.98 12.38
C ASN A 10 -9.66 2.28 13.33
N GLU A 11 -10.24 3.02 14.26
CA GLU A 11 -11.40 2.57 15.02
C GLU A 11 -12.65 2.45 14.13
N PRO A 12 -13.50 1.43 14.36
CA PRO A 12 -13.44 0.41 15.41
C PRO A 12 -12.64 -0.85 15.02
N THR A 13 -11.92 -0.81 13.90
CA THR A 13 -11.24 -1.96 13.29
C THR A 13 -9.76 -2.06 13.67
N SER A 14 -9.33 -1.37 14.72
CA SER A 14 -7.93 -1.36 15.11
C SER A 14 -7.43 -2.79 15.38
N GLY A 15 -6.31 -3.15 14.76
CA GLY A 15 -5.76 -4.51 14.84
C GLY A 15 -6.29 -5.51 13.79
N TYR A 16 -7.33 -5.16 13.02
CA TYR A 16 -7.88 -6.06 12.00
C TYR A 16 -7.06 -6.02 10.71
N PRO A 17 -7.09 -7.10 9.89
CA PRO A 17 -6.52 -7.07 8.54
C PRO A 17 -7.22 -6.01 7.68
N TYR A 18 -6.42 -5.19 7.02
CA TYR A 18 -6.87 -4.18 6.07
C TYR A 18 -6.23 -4.44 4.71
N ALA A 19 -7.03 -4.37 3.64
CA ALA A 19 -6.56 -4.49 2.26
C ALA A 19 -6.96 -3.25 1.46
N ALA A 20 -6.05 -2.80 0.59
CA ALA A 20 -6.31 -1.70 -0.34
C ALA A 20 -5.75 -2.00 -1.73
N VAL A 21 -6.47 -1.54 -2.76
CA VAL A 21 -5.96 -1.53 -4.14
C VAL A 21 -5.01 -0.35 -4.30
N THR A 22 -3.84 -0.60 -4.89
CA THR A 22 -2.85 0.45 -5.15
C THR A 22 -2.20 0.31 -6.52
N SER A 23 -1.73 1.44 -7.03
CA SER A 23 -0.84 1.48 -8.19
C SER A 23 0.54 0.98 -7.78
N VAL A 24 1.15 0.17 -8.63
CA VAL A 24 2.48 -0.40 -8.44
C VAL A 24 3.25 -0.30 -9.76
N SER A 25 4.53 0.02 -9.66
CA SER A 25 5.48 0.00 -10.78
C SER A 25 6.81 -0.55 -10.28
N ASP A 26 7.49 -1.34 -11.10
CA ASP A 26 8.85 -1.84 -10.84
C ASP A 26 9.91 -1.21 -11.74
N GLY A 27 9.51 -0.32 -12.64
CA GLY A 27 10.38 0.38 -13.59
C GLY A 27 9.70 0.66 -14.94
N PRO A 28 10.38 1.35 -15.85
CA PRO A 28 9.93 1.51 -17.23
C PRO A 28 10.07 0.20 -18.02
N LEU A 29 9.41 0.13 -19.19
CA LEU A 29 9.46 -1.04 -20.07
C LEU A 29 10.91 -1.40 -20.45
N GLY A 30 11.29 -2.66 -20.24
CA GLY A 30 12.63 -3.17 -20.54
C GLY A 30 13.69 -2.91 -19.46
N ASN A 31 13.34 -2.23 -18.36
CA ASN A 31 14.24 -1.98 -17.22
C ASN A 31 13.49 -2.11 -15.87
N GLY A 32 12.72 -3.19 -15.74
CA GLY A 32 12.05 -3.54 -14.48
C GLY A 32 13.04 -4.11 -13.46
N SER A 33 12.99 -3.58 -12.24
CA SER A 33 13.86 -4.03 -11.14
C SER A 33 13.29 -5.21 -10.34
N GLY A 34 12.00 -5.52 -10.51
CA GLY A 34 11.25 -6.42 -9.63
C GLY A 34 10.93 -5.86 -8.24
N ILE A 35 11.41 -4.65 -7.91
CA ILE A 35 11.12 -3.98 -6.64
C ILE A 35 9.79 -3.20 -6.79
N PRO A 36 8.76 -3.46 -5.97
CA PRO A 36 7.47 -2.79 -6.09
C PRO A 36 7.52 -1.39 -5.47
N TYR A 37 7.45 -0.35 -6.30
CA TYR A 37 7.29 1.03 -5.86
C TYR A 37 5.80 1.41 -5.80
N MET A 38 5.41 2.03 -4.69
CA MET A 38 4.06 2.51 -4.44
C MET A 38 4.14 3.92 -3.85
N THR A 39 3.23 4.81 -4.26
CA THR A 39 3.15 6.18 -3.75
C THR A 39 1.83 6.37 -3.03
N PHE A 40 1.90 6.86 -1.79
CA PHE A 40 0.73 7.10 -0.96
C PHE A 40 0.59 8.57 -0.61
N SER A 41 -0.65 9.06 -0.61
CA SER A 41 -0.98 10.35 0.02
C SER A 41 -0.80 10.26 1.53
N SER A 42 -0.48 11.40 2.16
CA SER A 42 -0.49 11.52 3.62
C SER A 42 -1.83 11.15 4.25
N LEU A 43 -2.93 11.30 3.50
CA LEU A 43 -4.30 10.96 3.91
C LEU A 43 -4.69 9.49 3.67
N SER A 44 -3.84 8.69 3.02
CA SER A 44 -4.16 7.28 2.76
C SER A 44 -4.23 6.47 4.05
N THR A 45 -5.25 5.62 4.19
CA THR A 45 -5.34 4.65 5.31
C THR A 45 -4.13 3.71 5.32
N THR A 46 -3.64 3.27 4.16
CA THR A 46 -2.42 2.44 4.08
C THR A 46 -1.21 3.16 4.65
N ASN A 47 -1.05 4.46 4.39
CA ASN A 47 0.05 5.25 4.95
C ASN A 47 -0.12 5.47 6.47
N LYS A 48 -1.36 5.59 6.95
CA LYS A 48 -1.65 5.65 8.39
C LYS A 48 -1.29 4.34 9.09
N ASN A 49 -1.62 3.19 8.48
CA ASN A 49 -1.37 1.86 9.03
C ASN A 49 0.13 1.49 9.09
N ALA A 50 0.98 2.15 8.31
CA ALA A 50 2.42 1.89 8.25
C ALA A 50 3.25 2.65 9.30
N LYS A 51 2.60 3.49 10.12
CA LYS A 51 3.22 4.28 11.20
C LYS A 51 2.88 3.66 12.55
#